data_AF-A0A3D2JQT2-F1
#
_entry.id   AF-A0A3D2JQT2-F1
#
_cell.length_a   1.000
_cell.length_b   1.000
_cell.length_c   1.000
_cell.angle_alpha   90.00
_cell.angle_beta   90.00
_cell.angle_gamma   90.00
#
_symmetry.space_group_name_H-M   'P 1'
#
loop_
_entity.id
_entity.type
_entity.pdbx_description
1 polymer ?
#
loop_
_entity_poly.entity_id
_entity_poly.type
_entity_poly.pdbx_seq_one_letter_code
_entity_poly.pdbx_strand_id
1 'polypeptide(L)'
;MLRDGGNAIDAAVATAAVLNVVEPMSTGIGGDMFALIWDKNERKVASLNGSGRQATAANVDDVRKAGFDSIPNNLDGSHFAVSVPGTVHGWETALNQYGRMTLQEVLQPAIDYALNGYAVSEVIARSWGSAETIQKLNHRPSGKELLPGSGANGAPKYGEIITLPELGRTLQMIAEGGSEAFYKGEIAKKTAEFVQSEGGWLTEEDLANHRSDWDEAISTNYRGVDIWECPPNG
;
A
#
# COMPACT_ATOMS: atom_id res chain seq x y z
N MET A 1 10.29 10.15 -14.12
CA MET A 1 11.15 8.96 -13.90
C MET A 1 11.92 8.55 -15.15
N LEU A 2 11.34 7.84 -16.13
CA LEU A 2 12.11 7.37 -17.31
C LEU A 2 12.80 8.50 -18.10
N ARG A 3 12.10 9.63 -18.29
CA ARG A 3 12.67 10.81 -18.96
C ARG A 3 13.81 11.46 -18.17
N ASP A 4 13.85 11.24 -16.86
CA ASP A 4 14.80 11.82 -15.92
C ASP A 4 15.99 10.87 -15.67
N GLY A 5 16.12 9.80 -16.48
CA GLY A 5 17.24 8.85 -16.42
C GLY A 5 17.01 7.60 -15.56
N GLY A 6 15.83 7.49 -14.93
CA GLY A 6 15.41 6.31 -14.18
C GLY A 6 15.18 5.10 -15.09
N ASN A 7 15.15 3.91 -14.49
CA ASN A 7 14.87 2.66 -15.16
C ASN A 7 13.41 2.19 -14.94
N ALA A 8 13.10 0.96 -15.35
CA ALA A 8 11.77 0.39 -15.22
C ALA A 8 11.31 0.26 -13.75
N ILE A 9 12.22 -0.02 -12.82
CA ILE A 9 11.91 -0.16 -11.39
C ILE A 9 11.60 1.19 -10.77
N ASP A 10 12.43 2.22 -11.06
CA ASP A 10 12.18 3.59 -10.59
C ASP A 10 10.81 4.09 -11.07
N ALA A 11 10.50 3.85 -12.36
CA ALA A 11 9.23 4.23 -12.94
C ALA A 11 8.06 3.44 -12.35
N ALA A 12 8.21 2.13 -12.13
CA ALA A 12 7.17 1.28 -11.56
C ALA A 12 6.83 1.69 -10.12
N VAL A 13 7.84 1.94 -9.27
CA VAL A 13 7.61 2.39 -7.89
C VAL A 13 6.95 3.77 -7.87
N ALA A 14 7.42 4.73 -8.69
CA ALA A 14 6.77 6.03 -8.78
C ALA A 14 5.32 5.94 -9.26
N THR A 15 5.04 5.07 -10.24
CA THR A 15 3.66 4.83 -10.70
C THR A 15 2.80 4.23 -9.59
N ALA A 16 3.29 3.20 -8.89
CA ALA A 16 2.56 2.59 -7.77
C ALA A 16 2.28 3.61 -6.65
N ALA A 17 3.26 4.46 -6.29
CA ALA A 17 3.09 5.53 -5.32
C ALA A 17 2.07 6.57 -5.77
N VAL A 18 2.05 6.96 -7.05
CA VAL A 18 1.02 7.86 -7.57
C VAL A 18 -0.36 7.21 -7.52
N LEU A 19 -0.49 5.91 -7.83
CA LEU A 19 -1.76 5.18 -7.74
C LEU A 19 -2.31 5.12 -6.30
N ASN A 20 -1.45 5.12 -5.28
CA ASN A 20 -1.89 5.23 -3.87
C ASN A 20 -2.65 6.54 -3.60
N VAL A 21 -2.35 7.60 -4.37
CA VAL A 21 -2.98 8.92 -4.24
C VAL A 21 -4.16 9.05 -5.19
N VAL A 22 -3.99 8.71 -6.47
CA VAL A 22 -5.00 8.97 -7.50
C VAL A 22 -6.03 7.86 -7.64
N GLU A 23 -5.78 6.67 -7.07
CA GLU A 23 -6.68 5.52 -7.03
C GLU A 23 -6.73 4.85 -5.62
N PRO A 24 -7.04 5.60 -4.54
CA PRO A 24 -6.85 5.13 -3.15
C PRO A 24 -7.81 4.00 -2.73
N MET A 25 -8.78 3.66 -3.57
CA MET A 25 -9.66 2.51 -3.34
C MET A 25 -9.05 1.18 -3.81
N SER A 26 -7.95 1.22 -4.56
CA SER A 26 -7.33 0.05 -5.21
C SER A 26 -6.01 -0.36 -4.57
N THR A 27 -5.22 0.59 -4.06
CA THR A 27 -3.88 0.35 -3.51
C THR A 27 -3.51 1.45 -2.50
N GLY A 28 -2.52 1.17 -1.65
CA GLY A 28 -2.08 2.08 -0.61
C GLY A 28 -0.80 1.62 0.10
N ILE A 29 -0.14 2.54 0.81
CA ILE A 29 1.02 2.27 1.68
C ILE A 29 0.63 1.40 2.88
N GLY A 30 -0.68 1.31 3.16
CA GLY A 30 -1.27 0.37 4.12
C GLY A 30 -1.55 -1.03 3.55
N GLY A 31 -1.14 -1.33 2.31
CA GLY A 31 -1.28 -2.64 1.68
C GLY A 31 0.06 -3.35 1.47
N ASP A 32 0.09 -4.23 0.46
CA ASP A 32 1.24 -5.06 0.08
C ASP A 32 1.70 -4.79 -1.35
N MET A 33 2.89 -5.28 -1.70
CA MET A 33 3.37 -5.29 -3.08
C MET A 33 4.01 -6.61 -3.49
N PHE A 34 3.87 -6.97 -4.75
CA PHE A 34 4.56 -8.09 -5.38
C PHE A 34 5.15 -7.64 -6.71
N ALA A 35 6.33 -8.15 -7.07
CA ALA A 35 6.97 -7.79 -8.34
C ALA A 35 7.71 -8.97 -8.97
N LEU A 36 7.59 -9.07 -10.29
CA LEU A 36 8.49 -9.88 -11.13
C LEU A 36 9.44 -8.95 -11.86
N ILE A 37 10.74 -9.17 -11.69
CA ILE A 37 11.78 -8.30 -12.21
C ILE A 37 12.71 -9.10 -13.11
N TRP A 38 12.82 -8.70 -14.37
CA TRP A 38 13.83 -9.26 -15.27
C TRP A 38 15.20 -8.67 -14.96
N ASP A 39 16.08 -9.49 -14.39
CA ASP A 39 17.49 -9.17 -14.25
C ASP A 39 18.21 -9.43 -15.57
N LYS A 40 18.62 -8.36 -16.25
CA LYS A 40 19.33 -8.46 -17.53
C LYS A 40 20.74 -9.04 -17.42
N ASN A 41 21.38 -8.90 -16.25
CA ASN A 41 22.75 -9.35 -16.03
C ASN A 41 22.75 -10.87 -15.80
N GLU A 42 21.83 -11.34 -14.95
CA GLU A 42 21.68 -12.77 -14.66
C GLU A 42 20.84 -13.51 -15.70
N ARG A 43 20.05 -12.77 -16.50
CA ARG A 43 19.08 -13.29 -17.48
C ARG A 43 18.05 -14.21 -16.84
N LYS A 44 17.52 -13.77 -15.70
CA LYS A 44 16.51 -14.48 -14.90
C LYS A 44 15.42 -13.52 -14.44
N VAL A 45 14.28 -14.08 -14.05
CA VAL A 45 13.21 -13.35 -13.38
C VAL A 45 13.35 -13.54 -11.87
N ALA A 46 13.55 -12.45 -11.15
CA ALA A 46 13.46 -12.41 -9.70
C ALA A 46 12.01 -12.12 -9.28
N SER A 47 11.56 -12.71 -8.17
CA SER A 47 10.30 -12.38 -7.52
C SER A 47 10.57 -11.64 -6.22
N LEU A 48 9.83 -10.56 -5.97
CA LEU A 48 9.85 -9.83 -4.71
C LEU A 48 8.48 -9.97 -4.05
N ASN A 49 8.48 -10.55 -2.86
CA ASN A 49 7.32 -10.64 -2.00
C ASN A 49 7.40 -9.57 -0.91
N GLY A 50 6.66 -8.49 -1.10
CA GLY A 50 6.44 -7.44 -0.12
C GLY A 50 5.06 -7.53 0.51
N SER A 51 4.60 -8.75 0.83
CA SER A 51 3.42 -8.95 1.68
C SER A 51 3.78 -8.96 3.16
N GLY A 52 3.00 -8.24 3.95
CA GLY A 52 3.22 -8.22 5.38
C GLY A 52 2.58 -9.41 6.10
N ARG A 53 3.25 -9.79 7.19
CA ARG A 53 2.85 -10.92 8.02
C ARG A 53 1.68 -10.48 8.91
N GLN A 54 0.86 -11.44 9.30
CA GLN A 54 -0.08 -11.21 10.38
C GLN A 54 0.69 -10.99 11.69
N ALA A 55 0.13 -10.17 12.59
CA ALA A 55 0.68 -9.89 13.90
C ALA A 55 1.01 -11.17 14.69
N THR A 56 2.10 -11.16 15.44
CA THR A 56 2.60 -12.31 16.20
C THR A 56 1.58 -12.82 17.21
N ALA A 57 0.76 -11.92 17.77
CA ALA A 57 -0.28 -12.25 18.74
C ALA A 57 -1.59 -12.78 18.13
N ALA A 58 -1.67 -12.91 16.79
CA ALA A 58 -2.90 -13.30 16.13
C ALA A 58 -3.42 -14.68 16.56
N ASN A 59 -4.71 -14.74 16.90
CA ASN A 59 -5.32 -15.92 17.48
C ASN A 59 -6.75 -16.14 16.98
N VAL A 60 -6.99 -17.30 16.37
CA VAL A 60 -8.32 -17.69 15.87
C VAL A 60 -9.39 -17.75 16.97
N ASP A 61 -9.01 -18.03 18.22
CA ASP A 61 -9.96 -18.13 19.32
C ASP A 61 -10.50 -16.76 19.73
N ASP A 62 -9.76 -15.68 19.54
CA ASP A 62 -10.25 -14.32 19.82
C ASP A 62 -11.32 -13.92 18.80
N VAL A 63 -11.12 -14.29 17.52
CA VAL A 63 -12.09 -14.09 16.44
C VAL A 63 -13.40 -14.84 16.75
N ARG A 64 -13.30 -16.11 17.17
CA ARG A 64 -14.46 -16.93 17.56
C ARG A 64 -15.17 -16.38 18.80
N LYS A 65 -14.43 -15.96 19.82
CA LYS A 65 -14.99 -15.35 21.05
C LYS A 65 -15.72 -14.04 20.75
N ALA A 66 -15.25 -13.29 19.76
CA ALA A 66 -15.92 -12.10 19.25
C ALA A 66 -17.19 -12.43 18.41
N GLY A 67 -17.51 -13.70 18.22
CA GLY A 67 -18.74 -14.16 17.54
C GLY A 67 -18.61 -14.29 16.03
N PHE A 68 -17.39 -14.33 15.48
CA PHE A 68 -17.16 -14.48 14.05
C PHE A 68 -16.71 -15.90 13.68
N ASP A 69 -17.28 -16.44 12.61
CA ASP A 69 -16.92 -17.77 12.05
C ASP A 69 -15.74 -17.71 11.05
N SER A 70 -15.38 -16.50 10.61
CA SER A 70 -14.25 -16.21 9.71
C SER A 70 -13.69 -14.82 10.03
N ILE A 71 -12.48 -14.51 9.55
CA ILE A 71 -11.95 -13.14 9.65
C ILE A 71 -12.93 -12.18 8.94
N PRO A 72 -13.48 -11.16 9.63
CA PRO A 72 -14.38 -10.19 9.02
C PRO A 72 -13.65 -9.36 7.97
N ASN A 73 -14.29 -9.14 6.82
CA ASN A 73 -13.67 -8.44 5.69
C ASN A 73 -14.13 -6.97 5.55
N ASN A 74 -14.98 -6.47 6.45
CA ASN A 74 -15.40 -5.08 6.49
C ASN A 74 -15.98 -4.69 7.87
N LEU A 75 -15.99 -3.38 8.16
CA LEU A 75 -16.68 -2.76 9.31
C LEU A 75 -16.29 -3.39 10.66
N ASP A 76 -17.29 -3.86 11.41
CA ASP A 76 -17.12 -4.46 12.74
C ASP A 76 -16.23 -5.70 12.67
N GLY A 77 -15.25 -5.78 13.55
CA GLY A 77 -14.30 -6.88 13.59
C GLY A 77 -13.20 -6.83 12.52
N SER A 78 -13.19 -5.83 11.62
CA SER A 78 -12.17 -5.75 10.57
C SER A 78 -10.77 -5.46 11.11
N HIS A 79 -10.60 -5.14 12.40
CA HIS A 79 -9.30 -5.04 13.06
C HIS A 79 -8.55 -6.39 13.09
N PHE A 80 -9.25 -7.52 13.06
CA PHE A 80 -8.64 -8.85 12.94
C PHE A 80 -8.06 -9.13 11.54
N ALA A 81 -8.47 -8.36 10.53
CA ALA A 81 -8.02 -8.52 9.15
C ALA A 81 -6.75 -7.71 8.82
N VAL A 82 -6.26 -6.88 9.76
CA VAL A 82 -5.11 -6.02 9.52
C VAL A 82 -3.82 -6.81 9.73
N SER A 83 -3.10 -7.09 8.65
CA SER A 83 -1.70 -7.52 8.67
C SER A 83 -0.77 -6.30 8.71
N VAL A 84 0.53 -6.54 8.92
CA VAL A 84 1.54 -5.52 8.66
C VAL A 84 1.43 -5.07 7.18
N PRO A 85 1.51 -3.78 6.84
CA PRO A 85 1.62 -3.35 5.44
C PRO A 85 3.02 -3.60 4.87
N GLY A 86 3.15 -4.31 3.74
CA GLY A 86 4.45 -4.59 3.13
C GLY A 86 4.89 -3.68 1.98
N THR A 87 4.01 -2.80 1.47
CA THR A 87 4.27 -1.95 0.30
C THR A 87 5.56 -1.14 0.38
N VAL A 88 5.77 -0.40 1.48
CA VAL A 88 6.87 0.59 1.58
C VAL A 88 8.23 -0.09 1.65
N HIS A 89 8.36 -1.16 2.44
CA HIS A 89 9.60 -1.93 2.50
C HIS A 89 9.89 -2.59 1.15
N GLY A 90 8.85 -3.10 0.47
CA GLY A 90 9.01 -3.70 -0.86
C GLY A 90 9.51 -2.71 -1.91
N TRP A 91 8.96 -1.50 -1.93
CA TRP A 91 9.43 -0.43 -2.81
C TRP A 91 10.90 -0.09 -2.58
N GLU A 92 11.28 0.17 -1.32
CA GLU A 92 12.67 0.50 -1.00
C GLU A 92 13.62 -0.66 -1.31
N THR A 93 13.20 -1.90 -1.04
CA THR A 93 13.96 -3.12 -1.36
C THR A 93 14.19 -3.24 -2.88
N ALA A 94 13.17 -3.02 -3.69
CA ALA A 94 13.28 -3.06 -5.16
C ALA A 94 14.21 -1.96 -5.68
N LEU A 95 14.10 -0.74 -5.17
CA LEU A 95 14.97 0.38 -5.57
C LEU A 95 16.43 0.15 -5.18
N ASN A 96 16.68 -0.35 -3.97
CA ASN A 96 18.03 -0.61 -3.49
C ASN A 96 18.75 -1.68 -4.34
N GLN A 97 18.02 -2.71 -4.79
CA GLN A 97 18.60 -3.80 -5.58
C GLN A 97 18.70 -3.47 -7.07
N TYR A 98 17.64 -2.86 -7.63
CA TYR A 98 17.47 -2.73 -9.08
C TYR A 98 17.18 -1.31 -9.57
N GLY A 99 16.97 -0.35 -8.68
CA GLY A 99 16.70 1.05 -9.02
C GLY A 99 17.95 1.85 -9.40
N ARG A 100 17.72 3.11 -9.76
CA ARG A 100 18.74 4.15 -9.94
C ARG A 100 18.39 5.44 -9.20
N MET A 101 17.14 5.55 -8.75
CA MET A 101 16.62 6.69 -8.00
C MET A 101 16.38 6.26 -6.55
N THR A 102 16.47 7.24 -5.67
CA THR A 102 16.15 7.11 -4.26
C THR A 102 14.63 7.02 -4.05
N LEU A 103 14.21 6.49 -2.90
CA LEU A 103 12.80 6.50 -2.50
C LEU A 103 12.24 7.94 -2.50
N GLN A 104 13.03 8.92 -2.06
CA GLN A 104 12.66 10.33 -2.07
C GLN A 104 12.29 10.83 -3.47
N GLU A 105 13.12 10.54 -4.47
CA GLU A 105 12.91 10.99 -5.85
C GLU A 105 11.66 10.36 -6.48
N VAL A 106 11.44 9.05 -6.25
CA VAL A 106 10.30 8.35 -6.87
C VAL A 106 8.97 8.63 -6.17
N LEU A 107 8.96 9.03 -4.90
CA LEU A 107 7.74 9.42 -4.17
C LEU A 107 7.32 10.86 -4.45
N GLN A 108 8.22 11.72 -4.93
CA GLN A 108 7.92 13.14 -5.15
C GLN A 108 6.65 13.39 -6.00
N PRO A 109 6.40 12.69 -7.12
CA PRO A 109 5.17 12.92 -7.89
C PRO A 109 3.89 12.59 -7.10
N ALA A 110 3.92 11.57 -6.26
CA ALA A 110 2.77 11.20 -5.42
C ALA A 110 2.52 12.27 -4.35
N ILE A 111 3.60 12.76 -3.72
CA ILE A 111 3.54 13.87 -2.76
C ILE A 111 2.94 15.12 -3.43
N ASP A 112 3.42 15.48 -4.64
CA ASP A 112 2.93 16.63 -5.37
C ASP A 112 1.43 16.51 -5.70
N TYR A 113 0.98 15.34 -6.15
CA TYR A 113 -0.45 15.12 -6.39
C TYR A 113 -1.28 15.16 -5.11
N ALA A 114 -0.77 14.61 -4.00
CA ALA A 114 -1.48 14.61 -2.73
C ALA A 114 -1.61 16.03 -2.15
N LEU A 115 -0.56 16.85 -2.24
CA LEU A 115 -0.51 18.18 -1.63
C LEU A 115 -1.06 19.29 -2.53
N ASN A 116 -0.74 19.27 -3.82
CA ASN A 116 -1.15 20.30 -4.78
C ASN A 116 -2.46 19.97 -5.50
N GLY A 117 -2.84 18.70 -5.47
CA GLY A 117 -4.11 18.19 -5.96
C GLY A 117 -4.09 17.72 -7.42
N TYR A 118 -5.16 17.03 -7.79
CA TYR A 118 -5.34 16.45 -9.12
C TYR A 118 -6.83 16.36 -9.49
N ALA A 119 -7.10 16.31 -10.80
CA ALA A 119 -8.45 16.10 -11.32
C ALA A 119 -8.85 14.63 -11.22
N VAL A 120 -9.95 14.35 -10.51
CA VAL A 120 -10.43 12.98 -10.32
C VAL A 120 -11.00 12.42 -11.63
N SER A 121 -10.54 11.23 -12.02
CA SER A 121 -11.01 10.56 -13.23
C SER A 121 -12.41 9.93 -13.03
N GLU A 122 -13.12 9.66 -14.13
CA GLU A 122 -14.53 9.24 -14.08
C GLU A 122 -14.74 7.93 -13.31
N VAL A 123 -13.91 6.92 -13.60
CA VAL A 123 -13.97 5.61 -12.93
C VAL A 123 -13.67 5.74 -11.44
N ILE A 124 -12.70 6.59 -11.08
CA ILE A 124 -12.32 6.82 -9.70
C ILE A 124 -13.42 7.57 -8.94
N ALA A 125 -13.99 8.63 -9.51
CA ALA A 125 -15.12 9.34 -8.90
C ALA A 125 -16.30 8.38 -8.62
N ARG A 126 -16.60 7.49 -9.58
CA ARG A 126 -17.65 6.47 -9.41
C ARG A 126 -17.33 5.48 -8.29
N SER A 127 -16.11 4.94 -8.24
CA SER A 127 -15.70 3.96 -7.22
C SER A 127 -15.64 4.57 -5.83
N TRP A 128 -15.09 5.77 -5.72
CA TRP A 128 -14.95 6.51 -4.47
C TRP A 128 -16.31 6.93 -3.90
N GLY A 129 -17.24 7.35 -4.76
CA GLY A 129 -18.62 7.67 -4.38
C GLY A 129 -19.54 6.46 -4.20
N SER A 130 -19.03 5.22 -4.30
CA SER A 130 -19.85 4.03 -4.12
C SER A 130 -20.37 3.92 -2.67
N ALA A 131 -21.58 3.39 -2.50
CA ALA A 131 -22.18 3.26 -1.16
C ALA A 131 -21.30 2.45 -0.20
N GLU A 132 -20.62 1.41 -0.70
CA GLU A 132 -19.70 0.59 0.07
C GLU A 132 -18.48 1.38 0.53
N THR A 133 -17.83 2.12 -0.37
CA THR A 133 -16.69 3.00 -0.02
C THR A 133 -17.09 4.02 1.02
N ILE A 134 -18.20 4.71 0.80
CA ILE A 134 -18.71 5.74 1.72
C ILE A 134 -19.04 5.15 3.09
N GLN A 135 -19.61 3.94 3.14
CA GLN A 135 -19.89 3.25 4.40
C GLN A 135 -18.60 2.90 5.14
N LYS A 136 -17.62 2.32 4.46
CA LYS A 136 -16.31 1.95 5.04
C LYS A 136 -15.56 3.17 5.57
N LEU A 137 -15.50 4.26 4.81
CA LEU A 137 -14.82 5.48 5.21
C LEU A 137 -15.53 6.20 6.37
N ASN A 138 -16.86 6.25 6.39
CA ASN A 138 -17.58 6.87 7.51
C ASN A 138 -17.57 6.02 8.79
N HIS A 139 -17.18 4.75 8.72
CA HIS A 139 -17.14 3.86 9.88
C HIS A 139 -16.07 4.29 10.90
N ARG A 140 -15.00 4.96 10.46
CA ARG A 140 -13.89 5.38 11.32
C ARG A 140 -13.62 6.88 11.20
N PRO A 141 -13.20 7.57 12.28
CA PRO A 141 -13.07 9.03 12.28
C PRO A 141 -12.18 9.60 11.16
N SER A 142 -11.04 8.96 10.88
CA SER A 142 -10.08 9.39 9.87
C SER A 142 -10.56 9.18 8.44
N GLY A 143 -11.58 8.35 8.18
CA GLY A 143 -12.03 8.11 6.81
C GLY A 143 -12.64 9.34 6.13
N LYS A 144 -13.03 10.37 6.91
CA LYS A 144 -13.42 11.68 6.37
C LYS A 144 -12.27 12.43 5.69
N GLU A 145 -11.01 12.14 6.05
CA GLU A 145 -9.83 12.70 5.38
C GLU A 145 -9.71 12.21 3.93
N LEU A 146 -10.32 11.05 3.63
CA LEU A 146 -10.47 10.51 2.28
C LEU A 146 -11.81 10.88 1.63
N LEU A 147 -12.59 11.80 2.22
CA LEU A 147 -13.83 12.31 1.63
C LEU A 147 -13.77 13.84 1.43
N PRO A 148 -12.81 14.36 0.64
CA PRO A 148 -12.56 15.80 0.49
C PRO A 148 -13.47 16.50 -0.54
N GLY A 149 -14.35 15.76 -1.22
CA GLY A 149 -15.10 16.25 -2.37
C GLY A 149 -16.40 16.99 -2.04
N SER A 150 -16.92 17.69 -3.05
CA SER A 150 -18.22 18.39 -2.98
C SER A 150 -19.42 17.52 -3.34
N GLY A 151 -19.22 16.21 -3.55
CA GLY A 151 -20.27 15.24 -3.83
C GLY A 151 -21.03 14.78 -2.60
N ALA A 152 -21.95 13.84 -2.82
CA ALA A 152 -22.73 13.25 -1.75
C ALA A 152 -21.78 12.59 -0.73
N ASN A 153 -22.00 12.88 0.56
CA ASN A 153 -21.20 12.36 1.67
C ASN A 153 -19.69 12.68 1.57
N GLY A 154 -19.31 13.76 0.88
CA GLY A 154 -17.90 14.16 0.73
C GLY A 154 -17.15 13.41 -0.38
N ALA A 155 -17.84 12.60 -1.19
CA ALA A 155 -17.20 11.92 -2.32
C ALA A 155 -16.74 12.93 -3.39
N PRO A 156 -15.54 12.78 -3.96
CA PRO A 156 -15.13 13.58 -5.12
C PRO A 156 -15.98 13.31 -6.37
N LYS A 157 -16.26 14.36 -7.14
CA LYS A 157 -16.92 14.28 -8.46
C LYS A 157 -15.89 14.14 -9.58
N TYR A 158 -16.33 13.62 -10.72
CA TYR A 158 -15.51 13.60 -11.93
C TYR A 158 -15.04 15.02 -12.29
N GLY A 159 -13.73 15.17 -12.54
CA GLY A 159 -13.07 16.42 -12.88
C GLY A 159 -12.85 17.37 -11.69
N GLU A 160 -13.31 17.03 -10.49
CA GLU A 160 -13.05 17.83 -9.29
C GLU A 160 -11.57 17.77 -8.93
N ILE A 161 -10.98 18.92 -8.58
CA ILE A 161 -9.62 18.99 -8.06
C ILE A 161 -9.66 18.76 -6.55
N ILE A 162 -9.04 17.67 -6.09
CA ILE A 162 -8.97 17.35 -4.66
C ILE A 162 -7.53 17.23 -4.19
N THR A 163 -7.30 17.45 -2.90
CA THR A 163 -6.03 17.22 -2.20
C THR A 163 -6.24 16.18 -1.09
N LEU A 164 -5.17 15.47 -0.75
CA LEU A 164 -5.10 14.47 0.32
C LEU A 164 -3.92 14.82 1.27
N PRO A 165 -4.03 15.90 2.06
CA PRO A 165 -2.89 16.48 2.77
C PRO A 165 -2.27 15.56 3.83
N GLU A 166 -3.06 14.72 4.51
CA GLU A 166 -2.55 13.77 5.51
C GLU A 166 -1.75 12.64 4.85
N LEU A 167 -2.22 12.13 3.70
CA LEU A 167 -1.47 11.16 2.90
C LEU A 167 -0.21 11.78 2.33
N GLY A 168 -0.28 13.02 1.82
CA GLY A 168 0.89 13.75 1.32
C GLY A 168 1.97 13.95 2.38
N ARG A 169 1.58 14.33 3.62
CA ARG A 169 2.51 14.42 4.76
C ARG A 169 3.11 13.06 5.13
N THR A 170 2.31 12.00 5.11
CA THR A 170 2.80 10.64 5.38
C THR A 170 3.83 10.21 4.32
N LEU A 171 3.54 10.44 3.03
CA LEU A 171 4.48 10.16 1.94
C LEU A 171 5.75 11.00 2.04
N GLN A 172 5.64 12.27 2.46
CA GLN A 172 6.80 13.13 2.72
C GLN A 172 7.70 12.56 3.84
N MET A 173 7.12 12.10 4.95
CA MET A 173 7.88 11.46 6.04
C MET A 173 8.62 10.20 5.54
N ILE A 174 7.99 9.40 4.69
CA ILE A 174 8.61 8.21 4.09
C ILE A 174 9.72 8.62 3.11
N ALA A 175 9.50 9.65 2.31
CA ALA A 175 10.50 10.16 1.37
C ALA A 175 11.75 10.68 2.10
N GLU A 176 11.59 11.28 3.27
CA GLU A 176 12.71 11.83 4.07
C GLU A 176 13.41 10.78 4.93
N GLY A 177 12.67 9.82 5.49
CA GLY A 177 13.19 8.85 6.47
C GLY A 177 13.29 7.41 5.97
N GLY A 178 13.01 7.16 4.69
CA GLY A 178 13.00 5.81 4.11
C GLY A 178 11.91 4.91 4.69
N SER A 179 12.05 3.60 4.51
CA SER A 179 11.11 2.63 5.08
C SER A 179 11.08 2.71 6.62
N GLU A 180 12.20 3.03 7.27
CA GLU A 180 12.30 3.14 8.72
C GLU A 180 11.31 4.16 9.31
N ALA A 181 11.02 5.26 8.60
CA ALA A 181 9.99 6.21 9.03
C ALA A 181 8.58 5.58 9.09
N PHE A 182 8.29 4.63 8.21
CA PHE A 182 7.01 3.90 8.18
C PHE A 182 6.96 2.82 9.26
N TYR A 183 8.02 2.03 9.42
CA TYR A 183 8.01 0.80 10.24
C TYR A 183 8.51 0.97 11.67
N LYS A 184 9.28 2.03 11.97
CA LYS A 184 9.86 2.28 13.30
C LYS A 184 9.67 3.73 13.78
N GLY A 185 9.00 4.56 12.98
CA GLY A 185 8.73 5.96 13.27
C GLY A 185 7.33 6.22 13.87
N GLU A 186 6.92 7.49 13.81
CA GLU A 186 5.61 7.93 14.29
C GLU A 186 4.44 7.28 13.54
N ILE A 187 4.64 6.91 12.26
CA ILE A 187 3.64 6.19 11.46
C ILE A 187 3.35 4.83 12.10
N ALA A 188 4.39 4.04 12.39
CA ALA A 188 4.26 2.73 13.01
C ALA A 188 3.51 2.81 14.34
N LYS A 189 3.92 3.76 15.19
CA LYS A 189 3.28 4.00 16.48
C LYS A 189 1.79 4.31 16.34
N LYS A 190 1.42 5.28 15.50
CA LYS A 190 0.01 5.65 15.28
C LYS A 190 -0.81 4.50 14.71
N THR A 191 -0.23 3.73 13.79
CA THR A 191 -0.89 2.56 13.21
C THR A 191 -1.17 1.49 14.27
N ALA A 192 -0.16 1.12 15.06
CA ALA A 192 -0.32 0.14 16.13
C ALA A 192 -1.32 0.61 17.19
N GLU A 193 -1.19 1.85 17.67
CA GLU A 193 -2.11 2.45 18.65
C GLU A 193 -3.57 2.42 18.15
N PHE A 194 -3.79 2.79 16.89
CA PHE A 194 -5.14 2.79 16.32
C PHE A 194 -5.70 1.38 16.19
N VAL A 195 -4.94 0.43 15.62
CA VAL A 195 -5.40 -0.96 15.45
C VAL A 195 -5.70 -1.60 16.81
N GLN A 196 -4.85 -1.39 17.82
CA GLN A 196 -5.07 -1.91 19.17
C GLN A 196 -6.27 -1.25 19.86
N SER A 197 -6.49 0.05 19.64
CA SER A 197 -7.68 0.74 20.19
C SER A 197 -9.00 0.16 19.65
N GLU A 198 -8.97 -0.44 18.46
CA GLU A 198 -10.11 -1.14 17.84
C GLU A 198 -10.20 -2.62 18.26
N GLY A 199 -9.25 -3.13 19.05
CA GLY A 199 -9.17 -4.54 19.49
C GLY A 199 -8.31 -5.46 18.63
N GLY A 200 -7.56 -4.91 17.65
CA GLY A 200 -6.66 -5.67 16.79
C GLY A 200 -5.32 -6.01 17.45
N TRP A 201 -4.56 -6.91 16.81
CA TRP A 201 -3.34 -7.48 17.36
C TRP A 201 -2.05 -6.77 16.97
N LEU A 202 -2.07 -5.96 15.91
CA LEU A 202 -0.86 -5.37 15.33
C LEU A 202 -0.12 -4.50 16.34
N THR A 203 1.17 -4.76 16.53
CA THR A 203 2.04 -4.00 17.43
C THR A 203 3.12 -3.21 16.69
N GLU A 204 3.77 -2.26 17.38
CA GLU A 204 4.97 -1.58 16.86
C GLU A 204 6.11 -2.58 16.58
N GLU A 205 6.23 -3.65 17.38
CA GLU A 205 7.24 -4.69 17.18
C GLU A 205 6.97 -5.52 15.91
N ASP A 206 5.70 -5.83 15.62
CA ASP A 206 5.33 -6.51 14.37
C ASP A 206 5.68 -5.66 13.14
N LEU A 207 5.42 -4.35 13.20
CA LEU A 207 5.80 -3.39 12.16
C LEU A 207 7.32 -3.30 12.02
N ALA A 208 8.06 -3.15 13.12
CA ALA A 208 9.51 -3.00 13.13
C ALA A 208 10.27 -4.23 12.62
N ASN A 209 9.67 -5.42 12.75
CA ASN A 209 10.23 -6.70 12.30
C ASN A 209 9.87 -7.07 10.84
N HIS A 210 9.08 -6.23 10.16
CA HIS A 210 8.72 -6.48 8.77
C HIS A 210 9.94 -6.40 7.84
N ARG A 211 9.93 -7.27 6.84
CA ARG A 211 10.84 -7.26 5.69
C ARG A 211 10.14 -7.88 4.50
N SER A 212 10.58 -7.48 3.32
CA SER A 212 10.24 -8.12 2.04
C SER A 212 11.27 -9.19 1.72
N ASP A 213 10.81 -10.27 1.10
CA ASP A 213 11.63 -11.44 0.79
C ASP A 213 11.84 -11.54 -0.73
N TRP A 214 13.09 -11.76 -1.16
CA TRP A 214 13.41 -12.10 -2.55
C TRP A 214 13.28 -13.62 -2.73
N ASP A 215 12.57 -14.02 -3.77
CA ASP A 215 12.36 -15.42 -4.13
C ASP A 215 12.66 -15.70 -5.61
N GLU A 216 12.87 -16.98 -5.92
CA GLU A 216 12.95 -17.45 -7.30
C GLU A 216 11.54 -17.54 -7.89
N ALA A 217 11.30 -16.85 -9.02
CA ALA A 217 10.02 -16.90 -9.70
C ALA A 217 9.71 -18.33 -10.19
N ILE A 218 8.46 -18.76 -10.06
CA ILE A 218 8.01 -20.02 -10.64
C ILE A 218 7.74 -19.83 -12.12
N SER A 219 7.94 -20.89 -12.90
CA SER A 219 7.67 -20.84 -14.33
C SER A 219 7.19 -22.15 -14.93
N THR A 220 6.56 -22.02 -16.09
CA THR A 220 6.24 -23.14 -16.97
C THR A 220 6.45 -22.72 -18.43
N ASN A 221 6.84 -23.68 -19.28
CA ASN A 221 6.92 -23.43 -20.70
C ASN A 221 5.62 -23.84 -21.39
N TYR A 222 5.02 -22.92 -22.14
CA TYR A 222 3.85 -23.20 -22.96
C TYR A 222 4.09 -22.75 -24.40
N ARG A 223 4.13 -23.73 -25.31
CA ARG A 223 4.32 -23.51 -26.76
C ARG A 223 5.59 -22.70 -27.10
N GLY A 224 6.67 -22.91 -26.34
CA GLY A 224 7.94 -22.21 -26.56
C GLY A 224 8.03 -20.82 -25.92
N VAL A 225 7.08 -20.45 -25.06
CA VAL A 225 7.10 -19.22 -24.27
C VAL A 225 7.20 -19.59 -22.79
N ASP A 226 8.14 -18.99 -22.08
CA ASP A 226 8.23 -19.12 -20.62
C ASP A 226 7.24 -18.16 -19.96
N ILE A 227 6.35 -18.72 -19.15
CA ILE A 227 5.37 -17.98 -18.34
C ILE A 227 5.93 -17.96 -16.92
N TRP A 228 6.05 -16.77 -16.36
CA TRP A 228 6.60 -16.54 -15.03
C TRP A 228 5.49 -16.03 -14.11
N GLU A 229 5.50 -16.52 -12.88
CA GLU A 229 4.64 -16.05 -11.81
C GLU A 229 5.45 -15.96 -10.51
N CYS A 230 4.96 -15.17 -9.57
CA CYS A 230 5.52 -15.20 -8.23
C CYS A 230 5.17 -16.52 -7.53
N PRO A 231 6.05 -17.06 -6.67
CA PRO A 231 5.74 -18.25 -5.88
C PRO A 231 4.73 -17.95 -4.77
N PRO A 232 4.14 -18.97 -4.12
CA PRO A 232 3.39 -18.74 -2.88
C PRO A 232 4.27 -18.08 -1.79
N ASN A 233 3.74 -17.20 -0.94
CA ASN A 233 2.34 -16.75 -0.83
C ASN A 233 1.95 -15.58 -1.75
N GLY A 234 2.82 -15.19 -2.67
CA GLY A 234 2.52 -14.28 -3.76
C GLY A 234 3.74 -13.75 -4.45
#